data_AF-A0A6F9CTI1-F1
#
_entry.id   AF-A0A6F9CTI1-F1
#
_cell.length_a   1.000
_cell.length_b   1.000
_cell.length_c   1.000
_cell.angle_alpha   90.00
_cell.angle_beta   90.00
_cell.angle_gamma   90.00
#
_symmetry.space_group_name_H-M   'P 1'
#
loop_
_entity.id
_entity.type
_entity.pdbx_description
1 polymer ?
#
loop_
_entity_poly.entity_id
_entity_poly.type
_entity_poly.pdbx_seq_one_letter_code
_entity_poly.pdbx_strand_id
1 'polypeptide(L)'
;MSEQNRTRGLCHLVCSSLLYFTQGKTRPQLRVDLILTSELSKMATSFTRMMSGRNTAVLLASLGAGTMATGYLITDSNILSAEERRKLYPPSADYPDLRRHNNCMAHSLTPAIYGKLRDKVTPNNWTLDQCIQTGVDNPGHPFIKTVGMVAGDEESYEVFADIFDPVIKDRHNGYDPKTMKHPTDLDASKITNGMFDEKYVLSSRVRTGRSIRGLSLPPCCSRSERREVERVTVQALAGLKGDLAGRYYSLGDMTEKEQQQLIDEHFLFDKPVSPLLTSAFMARDWPDARGICIRGLWERSLPLTTLPPLVLFSPKYHYINDHFLFDKPVSPLLTCAFMARDWPDGRGLWHNNEKTFLIWVNEEDHTRVISMEKGGNMKRKLIQERGWEFMWNEHLGYILTCPSNLGTGLRAGVHVRLPNLSKDPRFGKILDNMRLQKRGTGGVDSATTGDTFDISNNDRLGKSEVELVQLLVDGVNYLIDCEKKLERGQDIKVPSPITQFRK
;
A
#
# COMPACT_ATOMS: atom_id res chain seq x y z
N MET A 1 -16.53 -62.01 -17.97
CA MET A 1 -15.84 -63.04 -17.17
C MET A 1 -14.70 -62.30 -16.48
N SER A 2 -14.88 -61.82 -15.24
CA SER A 2 -15.01 -62.58 -13.97
C SER A 2 -13.62 -63.01 -13.45
N GLU A 3 -13.28 -62.97 -12.15
CA GLU A 3 -14.01 -62.70 -10.90
C GLU A 3 -13.24 -61.63 -10.06
N GLN A 4 -13.84 -60.82 -9.16
CA GLN A 4 -14.22 -61.10 -7.75
C GLN A 4 -13.15 -61.78 -6.86
N ASN A 5 -13.04 -61.54 -5.54
CA ASN A 5 -13.35 -60.40 -4.64
C ASN A 5 -12.79 -60.73 -3.22
N ARG A 6 -12.70 -59.75 -2.28
CA ARG A 6 -12.36 -59.91 -0.84
C ARG A 6 -10.86 -60.25 -0.57
N THR A 7 -10.27 -60.08 0.64
CA THR A 7 -10.84 -60.03 2.00
C THR A 7 -10.03 -59.12 2.98
N ARG A 8 -10.64 -58.87 4.16
CA ARG A 8 -10.09 -58.34 5.44
C ARG A 8 -8.68 -58.87 5.79
N GLY A 9 -7.85 -58.27 6.66
CA GLY A 9 -7.99 -57.05 7.48
C GLY A 9 -7.61 -57.25 8.96
N LEU A 10 -6.83 -56.30 9.53
CA LEU A 10 -6.58 -56.03 10.97
C LEU A 10 -5.76 -56.99 11.88
N CYS A 11 -4.66 -56.41 12.42
CA CYS A 11 -4.25 -56.40 13.85
C CYS A 11 -3.13 -57.33 14.41
N HIS A 12 -2.56 -56.87 15.54
CA HIS A 12 -1.59 -57.47 16.50
C HIS A 12 -0.13 -57.66 16.00
N LEU A 13 0.94 -57.42 16.79
CA LEU A 13 1.15 -56.94 18.19
C LEU A 13 2.39 -55.96 18.19
N VAL A 14 3.09 -55.50 19.25
CA VAL A 14 3.32 -55.93 20.65
C VAL A 14 3.49 -54.71 21.60
N CYS A 15 3.24 -54.94 22.90
CA CYS A 15 3.65 -54.20 24.12
C CYS A 15 5.18 -53.93 24.26
N SER A 16 5.75 -53.19 25.24
CA SER A 16 5.33 -52.17 26.25
C SER A 16 6.59 -51.70 27.04
N SER A 17 6.44 -50.71 27.95
CA SER A 17 7.34 -50.26 29.06
C SER A 17 7.96 -48.87 28.84
N LEU A 18 8.13 -48.00 29.85
CA LEU A 18 7.76 -48.07 31.28
C LEU A 18 7.31 -46.69 31.81
N LEU A 19 6.68 -46.65 32.99
CA LEU A 19 6.21 -45.45 33.71
C LEU A 19 6.84 -45.42 35.13
N TYR A 20 6.26 -44.66 36.08
CA TYR A 20 6.56 -44.58 37.54
C TYR A 20 7.62 -43.53 37.97
N PHE A 21 7.46 -42.72 39.05
CA PHE A 21 6.28 -42.48 39.90
C PHE A 21 6.30 -41.14 40.71
N THR A 22 5.14 -40.45 40.73
CA THR A 22 4.44 -39.77 41.86
C THR A 22 5.04 -38.72 42.82
N GLN A 23 4.27 -37.62 42.94
CA GLN A 23 3.78 -36.92 44.16
C GLN A 23 4.69 -36.64 45.39
N GLY A 24 4.71 -35.35 45.80
CA GLY A 24 4.20 -35.02 47.14
C GLY A 24 5.01 -34.08 48.06
N LYS A 25 4.34 -32.99 48.48
CA LYS A 25 4.53 -32.19 49.73
C LYS A 25 5.79 -31.31 49.95
N THR A 26 5.48 -30.12 50.48
CA THR A 26 6.24 -29.28 51.45
C THR A 26 7.54 -28.57 51.03
N ARG A 27 7.68 -27.35 51.57
CA ARG A 27 8.91 -26.53 51.53
C ARG A 27 10.05 -27.21 52.31
N PRO A 28 11.29 -26.82 52.01
CA PRO A 28 12.07 -26.11 53.03
C PRO A 28 12.46 -24.70 52.60
N GLN A 29 12.76 -23.84 53.57
CA GLN A 29 13.48 -22.59 53.31
C GLN A 29 14.95 -22.90 53.07
N LEU A 30 15.57 -22.27 52.07
CA LEU A 30 17.02 -22.11 52.03
C LEU A 30 17.36 -20.63 52.05
N ARG A 31 18.12 -20.26 53.07
CA ARG A 31 18.56 -18.91 53.38
C ARG A 31 19.75 -18.58 52.49
N VAL A 32 19.70 -17.44 51.81
CA VAL A 32 20.89 -16.80 51.23
C VAL A 32 20.98 -15.43 51.87
N ASP A 33 21.60 -15.36 53.05
CA ASP A 33 21.87 -14.09 53.71
C ASP A 33 22.99 -13.38 52.92
N LEU A 34 22.61 -12.35 52.14
CA LEU A 34 23.55 -11.55 51.37
C LEU A 34 23.55 -10.11 51.91
N ILE A 35 24.56 -9.81 52.73
CA ILE A 35 24.69 -8.55 53.47
C ILE A 35 25.09 -7.43 52.50
N LEU A 36 24.18 -6.50 52.22
CA LEU A 36 24.49 -5.21 51.60
C LEU A 36 23.74 -4.06 52.28
N THR A 37 24.45 -3.45 53.23
CA THR A 37 24.39 -2.07 53.76
C THR A 37 23.23 -1.14 53.37
N SER A 38 22.67 -0.48 54.38
CA SER A 38 21.59 0.51 54.29
C SER A 38 21.98 1.88 53.70
N GLU A 39 21.45 2.23 52.52
CA GLU A 39 21.33 3.63 52.06
C GLU A 39 20.04 3.89 51.23
N LEU A 40 18.88 3.51 51.78
CA LEU A 40 17.56 3.73 51.15
C LEU A 40 16.47 4.30 52.09
N SER A 41 16.86 4.86 53.25
CA SER A 41 15.92 5.32 54.29
C SER A 41 16.03 6.83 54.65
N LYS A 42 16.89 7.60 53.95
CA LYS A 42 17.16 9.02 54.29
C LYS A 42 16.62 10.05 53.28
N MET A 43 16.05 9.62 52.16
CA MET A 43 15.61 10.54 51.09
C MET A 43 14.10 10.86 51.10
N ALA A 44 13.35 10.34 52.07
CA ALA A 44 11.88 10.47 52.14
C ALA A 44 11.37 11.66 52.99
N THR A 45 12.25 12.36 53.73
CA THR A 45 11.83 13.25 54.84
C THR A 45 12.03 14.75 54.60
N SER A 46 12.66 15.16 53.49
CA SER A 46 12.94 16.59 53.22
C SER A 46 11.90 17.26 52.31
N PHE A 47 11.18 16.51 51.46
CA PHE A 47 10.30 17.10 50.44
C PHE A 47 8.92 17.51 51.00
N THR A 48 8.40 16.77 51.98
CA THR A 48 7.05 16.94 52.55
C THR A 48 6.85 18.26 53.32
N ARG A 49 7.94 19.01 53.60
CA ARG A 49 7.89 20.22 54.44
C ARG A 49 7.81 21.55 53.66
N MET A 50 7.83 21.52 52.33
CA MET A 50 7.79 22.72 51.48
C MET A 50 6.38 23.12 51.01
N MET A 51 5.34 22.35 51.36
CA MET A 51 3.96 22.50 50.83
C MET A 51 2.93 23.00 51.87
N SER A 52 3.36 23.68 52.93
CA SER A 52 2.47 24.28 53.95
C SER A 52 2.60 25.81 54.10
N GLY A 53 3.21 26.48 53.12
CA GLY A 53 3.39 27.94 53.12
C GLY A 53 2.12 28.71 52.75
N ARG A 54 1.45 29.31 53.75
CA ARG A 54 0.29 30.20 53.55
C ARG A 54 0.70 31.52 52.87
N ASN A 55 0.83 31.53 51.53
CA ASN A 55 1.00 32.77 50.74
C ASN A 55 0.44 32.71 49.30
N THR A 56 0.14 31.54 48.74
CA THR A 56 -0.37 31.39 47.35
C THR A 56 -1.78 31.97 47.12
N ALA A 57 -2.57 32.18 48.17
CA ALA A 57 -3.97 32.63 48.06
C ALA A 57 -4.15 34.03 47.44
N VAL A 58 -3.13 34.90 47.49
CA VAL A 58 -3.23 36.29 47.01
C VAL A 58 -3.03 36.40 45.49
N LEU A 59 -2.36 35.44 44.87
CA LEU A 59 -2.01 35.45 43.43
C LEU A 59 -3.12 34.88 42.52
N LEU A 60 -4.22 34.40 43.11
CA LEU A 60 -5.34 33.74 42.42
C LEU A 60 -6.51 34.68 42.07
N ALA A 61 -6.46 35.95 42.47
CA ALA A 61 -7.56 36.91 42.30
C ALA A 61 -7.51 37.71 40.98
N SER A 62 -6.47 37.57 40.16
CA SER A 62 -6.19 38.46 39.00
C SER A 62 -6.21 37.77 37.63
N LEU A 63 -6.47 36.47 37.55
CA LEU A 63 -6.51 35.71 36.29
C LEU A 63 -7.89 35.08 36.09
N GLY A 64 -8.52 35.37 34.94
CA GLY A 64 -9.89 34.95 34.65
C GLY A 64 -10.08 33.44 34.58
N ALA A 65 -11.29 32.97 34.94
CA ALA A 65 -11.58 31.55 35.19
C ALA A 65 -11.13 30.56 34.10
N GLY A 66 -11.06 30.97 32.84
CA GLY A 66 -10.60 30.14 31.73
C GLY A 66 -9.16 29.62 31.85
N THR A 67 -8.25 30.32 32.54
CA THR A 67 -6.85 29.85 32.71
C THR A 67 -6.71 28.78 33.79
N MET A 68 -7.59 28.76 34.80
CA MET A 68 -7.50 27.78 35.89
C MET A 68 -7.93 26.38 35.48
N ALA A 69 -8.93 26.26 34.61
CA ALA A 69 -9.38 24.96 34.09
C ALA A 69 -8.23 24.21 33.36
N THR A 70 -7.52 24.90 32.48
CA THR A 70 -6.36 24.35 31.76
C THR A 70 -5.19 24.04 32.70
N GLY A 71 -4.91 24.91 33.67
CA GLY A 71 -3.82 24.71 34.62
C GLY A 71 -4.00 23.48 35.51
N TYR A 72 -5.22 23.24 35.99
CA TYR A 72 -5.51 22.09 36.87
C TYR A 72 -5.39 20.74 36.14
N LEU A 73 -5.93 20.64 34.92
CA LEU A 73 -5.89 19.43 34.08
C LEU A 73 -4.47 18.98 33.68
N ILE A 74 -3.49 19.89 33.66
CA ILE A 74 -2.10 19.56 33.32
C ILE A 74 -1.41 18.76 34.44
N THR A 75 -1.82 18.93 35.70
CA THR A 75 -1.15 18.32 36.87
C THR A 75 -1.28 16.80 36.95
N ASP A 76 -2.44 16.24 36.58
CA ASP A 76 -2.71 14.78 36.64
C ASP A 76 -2.40 14.04 35.33
N SER A 77 -1.97 14.75 34.28
CA SER A 77 -1.80 14.21 32.91
C SER A 77 -0.72 13.12 32.76
N ASN A 78 0.06 12.86 33.81
CA ASN A 78 1.17 11.89 33.83
C ASN A 78 0.74 10.41 33.84
N ILE A 79 -0.55 10.08 34.02
CA ILE A 79 -1.05 8.68 34.05
C ILE A 79 -2.20 8.43 33.06
N LEU A 80 -2.30 9.22 31.98
CA LEU A 80 -3.26 8.96 30.90
C LEU A 80 -2.64 8.09 29.79
N SER A 81 -3.42 7.18 29.22
CA SER A 81 -3.08 6.46 27.99
C SER A 81 -3.08 7.38 26.76
N ALA A 82 -2.59 6.87 25.62
CA ALA A 82 -2.67 7.60 24.35
C ALA A 82 -4.11 7.81 23.88
N GLU A 83 -5.00 6.84 24.14
CA GLU A 83 -6.42 6.90 23.79
C GLU A 83 -7.16 7.96 24.62
N GLU A 84 -6.95 7.96 25.95
CA GLU A 84 -7.53 8.96 26.85
C GLU A 84 -7.04 10.37 26.51
N ARG A 85 -5.75 10.54 26.18
CA ARG A 85 -5.21 11.83 25.73
C ARG A 85 -5.85 12.34 24.45
N ARG A 86 -6.20 11.48 23.49
CA ARG A 86 -6.91 11.88 22.26
C ARG A 86 -8.33 12.34 22.57
N LYS A 87 -9.01 11.69 23.51
CA LYS A 87 -10.36 12.06 23.99
C LYS A 87 -10.43 13.36 24.81
N LEU A 88 -9.29 13.98 25.17
CA LEU A 88 -9.25 15.31 25.82
C LEU A 88 -9.74 16.45 24.91
N TYR A 89 -9.60 16.30 23.60
CA TYR A 89 -10.00 17.29 22.61
C TYR A 89 -11.25 16.83 21.84
N PRO A 90 -12.19 17.76 21.53
CA PRO A 90 -13.36 17.42 20.72
C PRO A 90 -12.93 17.05 19.30
N PRO A 91 -13.58 16.09 18.62
CA PRO A 91 -13.18 15.64 17.28
C PRO A 91 -13.08 16.73 16.21
N SER A 92 -13.74 17.88 16.39
CA SER A 92 -13.61 19.03 15.49
C SER A 92 -12.26 19.78 15.59
N ALA A 93 -11.47 19.54 16.65
CA ALA A 93 -10.16 20.16 16.84
C ALA A 93 -9.04 19.45 16.06
N ASP A 94 -9.20 18.15 15.77
CA ASP A 94 -8.27 17.35 14.96
C ASP A 94 -8.70 17.28 13.48
N TYR A 95 -9.77 17.99 13.08
CA TYR A 95 -10.32 17.92 11.73
C TYR A 95 -9.37 18.61 10.72
N PRO A 96 -8.84 17.89 9.71
CA PRO A 96 -7.77 18.42 8.86
C PRO A 96 -8.20 19.55 7.92
N ASP A 97 -7.31 20.53 7.70
CA ASP A 97 -7.51 21.56 6.68
C ASP A 97 -7.31 21.00 5.25
N LEU A 98 -8.42 20.56 4.66
CA LEU A 98 -8.47 20.02 3.30
C LEU A 98 -8.87 21.06 2.22
N ARG A 99 -8.83 22.37 2.53
CA ARG A 99 -9.31 23.45 1.63
C ARG A 99 -8.56 23.59 0.30
N ARG A 100 -7.45 22.89 0.11
CA ARG A 100 -6.62 22.94 -1.12
C ARG A 100 -6.38 21.56 -1.74
N HIS A 101 -7.16 20.55 -1.33
CA HIS A 101 -6.88 19.16 -1.62
C HIS A 101 -7.80 18.58 -2.70
N ASN A 102 -7.22 17.81 -3.63
CA ASN A 102 -7.89 17.17 -4.75
C ASN A 102 -7.55 15.67 -4.79
N ASN A 103 -8.09 14.93 -3.83
CA ASN A 103 -8.02 13.48 -3.74
C ASN A 103 -9.38 12.90 -3.30
N CYS A 104 -9.65 11.61 -3.50
CA CYS A 104 -10.97 11.01 -3.25
C CYS A 104 -11.41 11.13 -1.77
N MET A 105 -10.47 10.95 -0.84
CA MET A 105 -10.68 11.11 0.60
C MET A 105 -11.16 12.53 0.94
N ALA A 106 -10.48 13.57 0.44
CA ALA A 106 -10.82 14.96 0.73
C ALA A 106 -12.19 15.40 0.19
N HIS A 107 -12.69 14.78 -0.88
CA HIS A 107 -14.06 15.00 -1.37
C HIS A 107 -15.13 14.24 -0.58
N SER A 108 -14.74 13.21 0.17
CA SER A 108 -15.66 12.28 0.86
C SER A 108 -15.70 12.51 2.38
N LEU A 109 -14.64 13.05 2.97
CA LEU A 109 -14.57 13.34 4.40
C LEU A 109 -15.45 14.53 4.77
N THR A 110 -16.20 14.39 5.87
CA THR A 110 -17.00 15.46 6.45
C THR A 110 -16.79 15.50 7.96
N PRO A 111 -17.05 16.64 8.64
CA PRO A 111 -16.93 16.73 10.10
C PRO A 111 -17.81 15.70 10.85
N ALA A 112 -18.95 15.31 10.27
CA ALA A 112 -19.81 14.27 10.83
C ALA A 112 -19.20 12.85 10.70
N ILE A 113 -18.62 12.52 9.54
CA ILE A 113 -17.91 11.24 9.34
C ILE A 113 -16.67 11.17 10.23
N TYR A 114 -15.86 12.25 10.25
CA TYR A 114 -14.67 12.32 11.10
C TYR A 114 -15.03 12.21 12.59
N GLY A 115 -16.02 12.96 13.07
CA GLY A 115 -16.49 12.87 14.46
C GLY A 115 -17.06 11.51 14.86
N LYS A 116 -17.63 10.74 13.91
CA LYS A 116 -18.12 9.36 14.13
C LYS A 116 -17.00 8.32 14.14
N LEU A 117 -15.90 8.57 13.42
CA LEU A 117 -14.86 7.57 13.15
C LEU A 117 -13.51 7.83 13.84
N ARG A 118 -13.18 9.07 14.21
CA ARG A 118 -11.89 9.48 14.79
C ARG A 118 -11.45 8.53 15.89
N ASP A 119 -12.27 8.38 16.91
CA ASP A 119 -11.95 7.63 18.13
C ASP A 119 -12.18 6.11 18.02
N LYS A 120 -12.49 5.59 16.82
CA LYS A 120 -12.47 4.15 16.56
C LYS A 120 -11.05 3.65 16.28
N VAL A 121 -10.82 2.39 16.64
CA VAL A 121 -9.63 1.62 16.29
C VAL A 121 -10.02 0.27 15.69
N THR A 122 -9.14 -0.29 14.86
CA THR A 122 -9.20 -1.70 14.44
C THR A 122 -8.63 -2.62 15.54
N PRO A 123 -8.78 -3.96 15.47
CA PRO A 123 -8.17 -4.88 16.44
C PRO A 123 -6.63 -4.73 16.56
N ASN A 124 -5.97 -4.26 15.51
CA ASN A 124 -4.51 -4.02 15.49
C ASN A 124 -4.12 -2.58 15.91
N ASN A 125 -5.07 -1.80 16.45
CA ASN A 125 -4.92 -0.40 16.86
C ASN A 125 -4.67 0.59 15.70
N TRP A 126 -5.12 0.28 14.47
CA TRP A 126 -5.09 1.24 13.37
C TRP A 126 -6.24 2.27 13.51
N THR A 127 -5.97 3.53 13.20
CA THR A 127 -6.89 4.67 13.39
C THR A 127 -7.31 5.33 12.07
N LEU A 128 -8.39 6.12 12.11
CA LEU A 128 -8.82 6.96 10.99
C LEU A 128 -7.70 7.90 10.50
N ASP A 129 -6.98 8.56 11.41
CA ASP A 129 -5.95 9.54 11.06
C ASP A 129 -4.81 8.86 10.28
N GLN A 130 -4.39 7.66 10.71
CA GLN A 130 -3.41 6.85 9.99
C GLN A 130 -3.92 6.37 8.63
N CYS A 131 -5.22 6.11 8.47
CA CYS A 131 -5.80 5.83 7.15
C CYS A 131 -5.66 7.03 6.20
N ILE A 132 -5.96 8.25 6.67
CA ILE A 132 -6.07 9.44 5.83
C ILE A 132 -4.78 10.27 5.70
N GLN A 133 -3.76 10.05 6.54
CA GLN A 133 -2.53 10.86 6.61
C GLN A 133 -1.93 11.15 5.23
N THR A 134 -1.76 10.13 4.40
CA THR A 134 -1.20 10.29 3.05
C THR A 134 -2.01 11.28 2.19
N GLY A 135 -3.34 11.36 2.32
CA GLY A 135 -4.17 12.34 1.63
C GLY A 135 -4.32 13.69 2.34
N VAL A 136 -3.88 13.82 3.60
CA VAL A 136 -3.72 15.11 4.28
C VAL A 136 -2.40 15.75 3.84
N ASP A 137 -1.31 14.97 3.90
CA ASP A 137 0.06 15.38 3.53
C ASP A 137 0.20 15.65 2.03
N ASN A 138 -0.55 14.94 1.17
CA ASN A 138 -0.51 15.09 -0.29
C ASN A 138 -1.81 15.73 -0.84
N PRO A 139 -1.85 17.07 -1.03
CA PRO A 139 -3.03 17.76 -1.54
C PRO A 139 -3.38 17.45 -3.00
N GLY A 140 -2.54 16.73 -3.74
CA GLY A 140 -2.84 16.26 -5.08
C GLY A 140 -1.65 15.57 -5.72
N HIS A 141 -1.76 15.22 -7.00
CA HIS A 141 -0.64 14.70 -7.79
C HIS A 141 -0.65 15.33 -9.19
N PRO A 142 0.50 15.66 -9.82
CA PRO A 142 0.52 16.41 -11.08
C PRO A 142 -0.20 15.75 -12.25
N PHE A 143 -0.35 14.43 -12.23
CA PHE A 143 -0.85 13.64 -13.37
C PHE A 143 -2.18 12.91 -13.13
N ILE A 144 -2.63 12.73 -11.88
CA ILE A 144 -3.82 11.91 -11.54
C ILE A 144 -4.54 12.42 -10.27
N LYS A 145 -5.87 12.23 -10.21
CA LYS A 145 -6.62 12.30 -8.94
C LYS A 145 -6.25 11.08 -8.09
N THR A 146 -5.66 11.30 -6.92
CA THR A 146 -5.24 10.23 -5.99
C THR A 146 -6.38 9.81 -5.07
N VAL A 147 -6.24 8.66 -4.39
CA VAL A 147 -7.23 8.19 -3.43
C VAL A 147 -7.18 9.00 -2.14
N GLY A 148 -5.99 9.27 -1.61
CA GLY A 148 -5.81 10.03 -0.36
C GLY A 148 -6.06 9.24 0.93
N MET A 149 -6.19 7.91 0.87
CA MET A 149 -6.21 7.07 2.07
C MET A 149 -5.75 5.63 1.78
N VAL A 150 -5.34 4.92 2.84
CA VAL A 150 -4.91 3.51 2.83
C VAL A 150 -5.54 2.72 3.98
N ALA A 151 -5.61 1.40 3.85
CA ALA A 151 -5.96 0.48 4.92
C ALA A 151 -4.71 -0.04 5.66
N GLY A 152 -4.81 -0.20 6.99
CA GLY A 152 -3.74 -0.77 7.81
C GLY A 152 -3.83 -2.28 8.00
N ASP A 153 -5.03 -2.84 7.87
CA ASP A 153 -5.39 -4.25 8.05
C ASP A 153 -6.67 -4.58 7.25
N GLU A 154 -7.20 -5.80 7.36
CA GLU A 154 -8.42 -6.20 6.64
C GLU A 154 -9.66 -5.50 7.21
N GLU A 155 -9.70 -5.36 8.54
CA GLU A 155 -10.76 -4.78 9.35
C GLU A 155 -10.94 -3.26 9.14
N SER A 156 -9.89 -2.56 8.71
CA SER A 156 -9.92 -1.14 8.34
C SER A 156 -11.10 -0.79 7.41
N TYR A 157 -11.38 -1.66 6.43
CA TYR A 157 -12.46 -1.45 5.46
C TYR A 157 -13.88 -1.56 6.08
N GLU A 158 -14.04 -2.28 7.19
CA GLU A 158 -15.32 -2.39 7.92
C GLU A 158 -15.44 -1.29 8.99
N VAL A 159 -14.41 -1.15 9.84
CA VAL A 159 -14.40 -0.21 10.98
C VAL A 159 -14.61 1.23 10.52
N PHE A 160 -14.02 1.59 9.36
CA PHE A 160 -14.09 2.91 8.74
C PHE A 160 -14.91 2.93 7.43
N ALA A 161 -15.83 1.97 7.24
CA ALA A 161 -16.66 1.86 6.03
C ALA A 161 -17.38 3.17 5.62
N ASP A 162 -17.83 3.99 6.59
CA ASP A 162 -18.48 5.28 6.31
C ASP A 162 -17.60 6.30 5.54
N ILE A 163 -16.26 6.14 5.51
CA ILE A 163 -15.35 6.89 4.64
C ILE A 163 -14.79 6.05 3.48
N PHE A 164 -14.52 4.75 3.68
CA PHE A 164 -14.03 3.90 2.59
C PHE A 164 -15.07 3.73 1.48
N ASP A 165 -16.35 3.50 1.78
CA ASP A 165 -17.39 3.25 0.78
C ASP A 165 -17.61 4.42 -0.20
N PRO A 166 -17.77 5.69 0.22
CA PRO A 166 -17.85 6.80 -0.72
C PRO A 166 -16.56 7.00 -1.53
N VAL A 167 -15.38 6.76 -0.93
CA VAL A 167 -14.08 6.84 -1.62
C VAL A 167 -13.92 5.73 -2.67
N ILE A 168 -14.36 4.51 -2.37
CA ILE A 168 -14.44 3.38 -3.30
C ILE A 168 -15.41 3.72 -4.44
N LYS A 169 -16.57 4.30 -4.12
CA LYS A 169 -17.59 4.68 -5.10
C LYS A 169 -17.14 5.81 -6.04
N ASP A 170 -16.44 6.83 -5.54
CA ASP A 170 -15.78 7.85 -6.38
C ASP A 170 -14.67 7.20 -7.24
N ARG A 171 -13.72 6.49 -6.62
CA ARG A 171 -12.55 5.97 -7.33
C ARG A 171 -12.88 4.90 -8.37
N HIS A 172 -13.89 4.06 -8.13
CA HIS A 172 -14.38 3.06 -9.08
C HIS A 172 -15.65 3.54 -9.82
N ASN A 173 -15.89 4.85 -9.88
CA ASN A 173 -16.92 5.54 -10.66
C ASN A 173 -18.32 4.90 -10.58
N GLY A 174 -18.84 4.74 -9.36
CA GLY A 174 -20.21 4.32 -9.09
C GLY A 174 -20.36 2.91 -8.52
N TYR A 175 -19.28 2.11 -8.41
CA TYR A 175 -19.35 0.83 -7.71
C TYR A 175 -19.66 1.06 -6.22
N ASP A 176 -20.81 0.60 -5.75
CA ASP A 176 -21.26 0.81 -4.39
C ASP A 176 -21.13 -0.48 -3.57
N PRO A 177 -20.12 -0.60 -2.69
CA PRO A 177 -19.90 -1.85 -1.95
C PRO A 177 -21.05 -2.22 -1.00
N LYS A 178 -21.94 -1.29 -0.64
CA LYS A 178 -23.11 -1.57 0.20
C LYS A 178 -24.23 -2.28 -0.54
N THR A 179 -24.25 -2.24 -1.87
CA THR A 179 -25.33 -2.80 -2.71
C THR A 179 -24.85 -3.71 -3.83
N MET A 180 -23.55 -3.69 -4.15
CA MET A 180 -22.93 -4.47 -5.21
C MET A 180 -22.03 -5.57 -4.66
N LYS A 181 -21.74 -6.56 -5.50
CA LYS A 181 -20.87 -7.70 -5.24
C LYS A 181 -19.85 -7.84 -6.37
N HIS A 182 -18.65 -8.34 -6.05
CA HIS A 182 -17.54 -8.41 -6.99
C HIS A 182 -17.41 -9.80 -7.63
N PRO A 183 -17.51 -9.94 -8.96
CA PRO A 183 -17.22 -11.20 -9.63
C PRO A 183 -15.70 -11.42 -9.77
N THR A 184 -15.19 -12.52 -9.25
CA THR A 184 -13.82 -13.02 -9.49
C THR A 184 -13.86 -14.16 -10.51
N ASP A 185 -13.04 -14.11 -11.56
CA ASP A 185 -13.00 -15.13 -12.62
C ASP A 185 -11.61 -15.22 -13.24
N LEU A 186 -10.85 -16.24 -12.86
CA LEU A 186 -9.47 -16.46 -13.28
C LEU A 186 -9.34 -17.53 -14.39
N ASP A 187 -10.43 -17.88 -15.08
CA ASP A 187 -10.40 -18.86 -16.16
C ASP A 187 -9.91 -18.26 -17.49
N ALA A 188 -8.58 -18.21 -17.65
CA ALA A 188 -7.90 -17.76 -18.86
C ALA A 188 -8.27 -18.54 -20.15
N SER A 189 -9.01 -19.66 -20.08
CA SER A 189 -9.52 -20.32 -21.29
C SER A 189 -10.51 -19.40 -22.05
N LYS A 190 -11.31 -18.62 -21.31
CA LYS A 190 -12.37 -17.71 -21.81
C LYS A 190 -11.86 -16.52 -22.62
N ILE A 191 -10.57 -16.18 -22.52
CA ILE A 191 -9.99 -15.06 -23.27
C ILE A 191 -9.89 -15.41 -24.77
N THR A 192 -10.44 -14.55 -25.62
CA THR A 192 -10.47 -14.71 -27.08
C THR A 192 -9.67 -13.58 -27.74
N ASN A 193 -9.11 -13.84 -28.93
CA ASN A 193 -8.36 -12.87 -29.74
C ASN A 193 -7.17 -12.16 -29.04
N GLY A 194 -6.69 -12.72 -27.91
CA GLY A 194 -5.55 -12.23 -27.14
C GLY A 194 -4.20 -12.58 -27.76
N MET A 195 -4.01 -12.19 -29.02
CA MET A 195 -2.75 -12.18 -29.77
C MET A 195 -2.71 -10.87 -30.55
N PHE A 196 -1.73 -10.00 -30.24
CA PHE A 196 -1.63 -8.67 -30.83
C PHE A 196 -0.69 -8.63 -32.05
N ASP A 197 -0.77 -7.54 -32.81
CA ASP A 197 0.17 -7.26 -33.90
C ASP A 197 1.50 -6.73 -33.35
N GLU A 198 2.54 -7.56 -33.43
CA GLU A 198 3.90 -7.29 -32.90
C GLU A 198 4.63 -6.14 -33.63
N LYS A 199 4.12 -5.64 -34.77
CA LYS A 199 4.59 -4.36 -35.34
C LYS A 199 4.32 -3.19 -34.38
N TYR A 200 3.26 -3.27 -33.59
CA TYR A 200 2.78 -2.21 -32.71
C TYR A 200 2.95 -2.55 -31.24
N VAL A 201 2.64 -3.77 -30.80
CA VAL A 201 2.78 -4.21 -29.41
C VAL A 201 4.15 -4.82 -29.17
N LEU A 202 4.92 -4.21 -28.28
CA LEU A 202 6.30 -4.56 -27.99
C LEU A 202 6.41 -5.58 -26.84
N SER A 203 5.52 -5.47 -25.85
CA SER A 203 5.43 -6.37 -24.71
C SER A 203 4.04 -6.32 -24.07
N SER A 204 3.68 -7.41 -23.38
CA SER A 204 2.39 -7.60 -22.73
C SER A 204 2.58 -8.02 -21.27
N ARG A 205 1.79 -7.44 -20.36
CA ARG A 205 1.95 -7.63 -18.90
C ARG A 205 0.61 -7.68 -18.19
N VAL A 206 0.46 -8.65 -17.29
CA VAL A 206 -0.60 -8.68 -16.27
C VAL A 206 0.05 -8.62 -14.90
N ARG A 207 -0.33 -7.64 -14.07
CA ARG A 207 -0.02 -7.63 -12.63
C ARG A 207 -1.27 -7.65 -11.78
N THR A 208 -1.19 -8.21 -10.59
CA THR A 208 -2.17 -8.04 -9.51
C THR A 208 -1.46 -8.00 -8.15
N GLY A 209 -2.20 -7.75 -7.07
CA GLY A 209 -1.71 -7.89 -5.70
C GLY A 209 -2.50 -8.97 -4.95
N ARG A 210 -1.90 -9.56 -3.91
CA ARG A 210 -2.59 -10.37 -2.90
C ARG A 210 -2.04 -10.06 -1.51
N SER A 211 -2.93 -9.91 -0.53
CA SER A 211 -2.59 -9.80 0.90
C SER A 211 -2.97 -11.08 1.64
N ILE A 212 -2.16 -11.46 2.63
CA ILE A 212 -2.29 -12.67 3.45
C ILE A 212 -3.13 -12.34 4.69
N ARG A 213 -4.22 -13.07 4.91
CA ARG A 213 -5.14 -12.85 6.04
C ARG A 213 -4.46 -13.11 7.38
N GLY A 214 -4.80 -12.31 8.39
CA GLY A 214 -4.25 -12.41 9.75
C GLY A 214 -2.90 -11.74 9.96
N LEU A 215 -2.39 -10.98 8.98
CA LEU A 215 -1.17 -10.16 9.08
C LEU A 215 -1.50 -8.73 8.60
N SER A 216 -1.07 -7.70 9.33
CA SER A 216 -1.39 -6.31 8.97
C SER A 216 -0.78 -5.90 7.62
N LEU A 217 -1.42 -4.97 6.92
CA LEU A 217 -0.97 -4.42 5.65
C LEU A 217 0.29 -3.53 5.82
N PRO A 218 1.07 -3.25 4.76
CA PRO A 218 2.34 -2.52 4.83
C PRO A 218 2.34 -1.21 5.65
N PRO A 219 1.28 -0.37 5.66
CA PRO A 219 1.21 0.83 6.50
C PRO A 219 1.34 0.53 8.00
N CYS A 220 0.67 -0.53 8.50
CA CYS A 220 0.60 -0.86 9.92
C CYS A 220 1.64 -1.89 10.36
N CYS A 221 1.99 -2.87 9.51
CA CYS A 221 2.74 -4.07 9.89
C CYS A 221 4.01 -3.84 10.73
N SER A 222 4.18 -4.67 11.75
CA SER A 222 5.43 -4.83 12.49
C SER A 222 6.50 -5.53 11.63
N ARG A 223 7.79 -5.40 12.03
CA ARG A 223 8.88 -6.18 11.42
C ARG A 223 8.63 -7.69 11.50
N SER A 224 8.02 -8.17 12.59
CA SER A 224 7.62 -9.57 12.78
C SER A 224 6.60 -10.05 11.75
N GLU A 225 5.49 -9.32 11.57
CA GLU A 225 4.47 -9.69 10.56
C GLU A 225 5.03 -9.62 9.15
N ARG A 226 5.84 -8.60 8.84
CA ARG A 226 6.46 -8.44 7.52
C ARG A 226 7.38 -9.60 7.17
N ARG A 227 8.22 -10.02 8.12
CA ARG A 227 9.08 -11.21 7.99
C ARG A 227 8.27 -12.51 7.91
N GLU A 228 7.10 -12.58 8.53
CA GLU A 228 6.18 -13.73 8.38
C GLU A 228 5.52 -13.74 6.99
N VAL A 229 5.09 -12.60 6.45
CA VAL A 229 4.63 -12.48 5.04
C VAL A 229 5.71 -12.96 4.08
N GLU A 230 6.96 -12.55 4.29
CA GLU A 230 8.12 -13.03 3.51
C GLU A 230 8.29 -14.55 3.66
N ARG A 231 8.37 -15.06 4.90
CA ARG A 231 8.59 -16.47 5.20
C ARG A 231 7.52 -17.37 4.58
N VAL A 232 6.24 -16.99 4.71
CA VAL A 232 5.09 -17.71 4.14
C VAL A 232 5.14 -17.66 2.61
N THR A 233 5.39 -16.49 2.02
CA THR A 233 5.48 -16.32 0.57
C THR A 233 6.62 -17.17 0.00
N VAL A 234 7.84 -17.03 0.50
CA VAL A 234 9.02 -17.78 0.03
C VAL A 234 8.82 -19.30 0.21
N GLN A 235 8.20 -19.75 1.31
CA GLN A 235 7.89 -21.17 1.52
C GLN A 235 6.85 -21.71 0.52
N ALA A 236 5.91 -20.89 0.05
CA ALA A 236 4.97 -21.26 -1.01
C ALA A 236 5.65 -21.26 -2.39
N LEU A 237 6.47 -20.26 -2.70
CA LEU A 237 7.15 -20.14 -4.00
C LEU A 237 8.23 -21.20 -4.21
N ALA A 238 8.87 -21.69 -3.14
CA ALA A 238 9.74 -22.86 -3.17
C ALA A 238 9.00 -24.18 -3.52
N GLY A 239 7.66 -24.19 -3.53
CA GLY A 239 6.85 -25.30 -3.99
C GLY A 239 6.64 -25.37 -5.51
N LEU A 240 6.95 -24.29 -6.24
CA LEU A 240 6.69 -24.18 -7.68
C LEU A 240 7.66 -25.01 -8.53
N LYS A 241 7.16 -25.52 -9.67
CA LYS A 241 7.84 -26.49 -10.53
C LYS A 241 7.57 -26.18 -12.00
N GLY A 242 8.34 -26.79 -12.90
CA GLY A 242 8.19 -26.60 -14.35
C GLY A 242 8.63 -25.21 -14.79
N ASP A 243 7.85 -24.59 -15.69
CA ASP A 243 8.04 -23.21 -16.15
C ASP A 243 7.92 -22.18 -15.02
N LEU A 244 7.23 -22.53 -13.93
CA LEU A 244 7.07 -21.70 -12.73
C LEU A 244 8.15 -21.95 -11.67
N ALA A 245 9.15 -22.81 -11.91
CA ALA A 245 10.30 -22.95 -11.00
C ALA A 245 11.18 -21.68 -11.05
N GLY A 246 11.69 -21.23 -9.89
CA GLY A 246 12.37 -19.93 -9.77
C GLY A 246 13.12 -19.72 -8.45
N ARG A 247 13.77 -18.56 -8.33
CA ARG A 247 14.63 -18.18 -7.19
C ARG A 247 14.11 -16.91 -6.49
N TYR A 248 14.21 -16.88 -5.16
CA TYR A 248 14.01 -15.68 -4.34
C TYR A 248 15.34 -14.96 -4.06
N TYR A 249 15.26 -13.64 -3.94
CA TYR A 249 16.34 -12.71 -3.65
C TYR A 249 15.87 -11.71 -2.58
N SER A 250 16.36 -11.88 -1.34
CA SER A 250 16.23 -10.89 -0.27
C SER A 250 17.01 -9.62 -0.64
N LEU A 251 16.43 -8.44 -0.40
CA LEU A 251 17.11 -7.16 -0.58
C LEU A 251 17.98 -6.75 0.61
N GLY A 252 17.87 -7.44 1.75
CA GLY A 252 18.79 -7.27 2.89
C GLY A 252 20.13 -7.97 2.66
N ASP A 253 20.11 -9.12 1.99
CA ASP A 253 21.24 -10.05 1.87
C ASP A 253 21.84 -10.08 0.43
N MET A 254 21.37 -9.22 -0.46
CA MET A 254 21.76 -9.17 -1.87
C MET A 254 23.22 -8.73 -2.04
N THR A 255 24.02 -9.51 -2.76
CA THR A 255 25.39 -9.09 -3.11
C THR A 255 25.35 -7.92 -4.10
N GLU A 256 26.34 -7.02 -4.10
CA GLU A 256 26.40 -5.89 -5.05
C GLU A 256 26.39 -6.35 -6.51
N LYS A 257 26.93 -7.56 -6.80
CA LYS A 257 26.87 -8.17 -8.12
C LYS A 257 25.46 -8.61 -8.50
N GLU A 258 24.71 -9.23 -7.59
CA GLU A 258 23.30 -9.59 -7.83
C GLU A 258 22.43 -8.33 -7.89
N GLN A 259 22.74 -7.29 -7.11
CA GLN A 259 22.07 -5.99 -7.18
C GLN A 259 22.28 -5.34 -8.56
N GLN A 260 23.53 -5.27 -9.04
CA GLN A 260 23.83 -4.71 -10.36
C GLN A 260 23.25 -5.57 -11.48
N GLN A 261 23.31 -6.90 -11.39
CA GLN A 261 22.68 -7.78 -12.37
C GLN A 261 21.16 -7.52 -12.46
N LEU A 262 20.47 -7.39 -11.33
CA LEU A 262 19.04 -7.10 -11.33
C LEU A 262 18.74 -5.67 -11.81
N ILE A 263 19.65 -4.70 -11.66
CA ILE A 263 19.50 -3.36 -12.27
C ILE A 263 19.70 -3.42 -13.80
N ASP A 264 20.76 -4.09 -14.25
CA ASP A 264 21.12 -4.25 -15.68
C ASP A 264 20.03 -5.03 -16.44
N GLU A 265 19.40 -6.01 -15.78
CA GLU A 265 18.27 -6.80 -16.30
C GLU A 265 16.90 -6.15 -16.02
N HIS A 266 16.88 -4.91 -15.50
CA HIS A 266 15.69 -4.07 -15.25
C HIS A 266 14.68 -4.60 -14.20
N PHE A 267 15.13 -5.49 -13.31
CA PHE A 267 14.44 -6.07 -12.14
C PHE A 267 14.53 -5.27 -10.83
N LEU A 268 15.38 -4.24 -10.77
CA LEU A 268 15.66 -3.47 -9.57
C LEU A 268 16.10 -2.05 -9.96
N PHE A 269 15.90 -1.07 -9.07
CA PHE A 269 16.31 0.33 -9.28
C PHE A 269 17.43 0.79 -8.34
N ASP A 270 18.08 1.90 -8.71
CA ASP A 270 19.19 2.50 -7.97
C ASP A 270 18.78 3.07 -6.60
N LYS A 271 19.68 3.01 -5.62
CA LYS A 271 19.44 3.43 -4.22
C LYS A 271 19.05 4.92 -4.12
N PRO A 272 17.80 5.27 -3.74
CA PRO A 272 17.37 6.68 -3.73
C PRO A 272 17.74 7.43 -2.45
N VAL A 273 17.98 8.74 -2.64
CA VAL A 273 18.59 9.64 -1.65
C VAL A 273 17.58 10.22 -0.63
N SER A 274 17.81 9.89 0.64
CA SER A 274 17.32 10.53 1.88
C SER A 274 15.81 10.93 2.01
N PRO A 275 14.94 9.98 2.41
CA PRO A 275 13.60 10.26 2.94
C PRO A 275 13.62 10.46 4.47
N LEU A 276 14.66 11.08 5.04
CA LEU A 276 14.93 11.08 6.49
C LEU A 276 13.76 11.67 7.32
N LEU A 277 13.18 12.78 6.86
CA LEU A 277 12.13 13.51 7.58
C LEU A 277 10.75 12.80 7.53
N THR A 278 10.41 12.17 6.41
CA THR A 278 9.16 11.39 6.27
C THR A 278 9.25 10.06 7.03
N SER A 279 10.41 9.40 6.98
CA SER A 279 10.66 8.15 7.72
C SER A 279 10.68 8.34 9.25
N ALA A 280 10.93 9.57 9.73
CA ALA A 280 11.00 9.93 11.15
C ALA A 280 9.69 10.51 11.72
N PHE A 281 8.57 10.43 10.99
CA PHE A 281 7.27 11.03 11.36
C PHE A 281 7.28 12.56 11.57
N MET A 282 8.37 13.26 11.26
CA MET A 282 8.52 14.70 11.57
C MET A 282 7.66 15.62 10.69
N ALA A 283 7.22 15.10 9.54
CA ALA A 283 6.32 15.77 8.60
C ALA A 283 4.83 15.61 8.93
N ARG A 284 4.48 14.81 9.96
CA ARG A 284 3.08 14.64 10.37
C ARG A 284 2.45 16.00 10.71
N ASP A 285 1.20 16.18 10.31
CA ASP A 285 0.40 17.37 10.57
C ASP A 285 1.04 18.65 9.97
N TRP A 286 1.74 18.55 8.83
CA TRP A 286 2.35 19.70 8.16
C TRP A 286 1.44 20.29 7.07
N PRO A 287 1.28 21.63 6.96
CA PRO A 287 1.85 22.70 7.79
C PRO A 287 0.93 23.10 8.96
N ASP A 288 -0.02 22.26 9.35
CA ASP A 288 -1.07 22.62 10.31
C ASP A 288 -0.50 22.95 11.71
N ALA A 289 -1.23 23.79 12.45
CA ALA A 289 -0.83 24.41 13.72
C ALA A 289 0.53 25.16 13.74
N ARG A 290 1.24 25.32 12.60
CA ARG A 290 2.56 25.96 12.53
C ARG A 290 2.48 27.36 11.91
N GLY A 291 2.61 28.40 12.74
CA GLY A 291 2.66 29.81 12.32
C GLY A 291 4.03 30.47 12.49
N ILE A 292 4.43 31.32 11.54
CA ILE A 292 5.60 32.18 11.69
C ILE A 292 5.17 33.50 12.36
N CYS A 293 5.55 33.69 13.63
CA CYS A 293 5.29 34.94 14.34
C CYS A 293 6.31 36.02 13.95
N ILE A 294 6.04 36.75 12.86
CA ILE A 294 6.83 37.93 12.47
C ILE A 294 6.49 39.09 13.41
N ARG A 295 7.19 39.18 14.55
CA ARG A 295 7.09 40.32 15.46
C ARG A 295 7.82 41.52 14.86
N GLY A 296 7.07 42.43 14.24
CA GLY A 296 7.61 43.55 13.48
C GLY A 296 8.51 44.48 14.31
N LEU A 297 9.79 44.49 13.97
CA LEU A 297 10.71 45.60 14.19
C LEU A 297 11.13 46.13 12.81
N TRP A 298 11.14 47.45 12.67
CA TRP A 298 11.56 48.13 11.44
C TRP A 298 13.08 48.29 11.38
N GLU A 299 13.59 48.56 10.16
CA GLU A 299 15.01 48.67 9.80
C GLU A 299 15.82 47.34 9.92
N ARG A 300 16.69 46.97 8.95
CA ARG A 300 17.33 47.74 7.87
C ARG A 300 17.45 46.93 6.56
N SER A 301 17.46 47.65 5.44
CA SER A 301 17.73 47.13 4.10
C SER A 301 19.21 46.80 3.88
N LEU A 302 19.52 45.75 3.12
CA LEU A 302 20.66 45.58 2.20
C LEU A 302 20.32 44.37 1.25
N PRO A 303 20.98 44.20 0.08
CA PRO A 303 20.30 43.67 -1.11
C PRO A 303 20.48 42.16 -1.38
N LEU A 304 19.57 41.61 -2.20
CA LEU A 304 19.75 40.32 -2.85
C LEU A 304 20.97 40.35 -3.79
N THR A 305 21.83 39.34 -3.70
CA THR A 305 22.78 38.97 -4.76
C THR A 305 22.41 37.59 -5.31
N THR A 306 22.44 37.47 -6.63
CA THR A 306 21.99 36.26 -7.36
C THR A 306 23.13 35.27 -7.57
N LEU A 307 22.92 34.00 -7.24
CA LEU A 307 23.69 32.87 -7.77
C LEU A 307 22.75 31.72 -8.18
N PRO A 308 23.10 30.93 -9.21
CA PRO A 308 22.19 29.99 -9.86
C PRO A 308 22.16 28.61 -9.18
N PRO A 309 21.08 27.81 -9.38
CA PRO A 309 21.08 26.40 -9.01
C PRO A 309 22.04 25.60 -9.91
N LEU A 310 23.00 24.91 -9.30
CA LEU A 310 23.96 24.08 -10.03
C LEU A 310 23.33 22.72 -10.40
N VAL A 311 22.69 22.64 -11.56
CA VAL A 311 22.08 21.39 -12.06
C VAL A 311 23.17 20.45 -12.58
N LEU A 312 23.58 19.50 -11.74
CA LEU A 312 24.50 18.41 -12.13
C LEU A 312 23.77 17.37 -13.00
N PHE A 313 23.69 17.64 -14.31
CA PHE A 313 23.38 16.62 -15.30
C PHE A 313 24.51 15.57 -15.35
N SER A 314 24.18 14.31 -15.04
CA SER A 314 25.03 13.15 -15.34
C SER A 314 24.47 12.42 -16.56
N PRO A 315 25.19 12.37 -17.71
CA PRO A 315 24.64 11.84 -18.95
C PRO A 315 24.90 10.34 -19.12
N LYS A 316 23.93 9.50 -18.78
CA LYS A 316 23.82 8.12 -19.29
C LYS A 316 22.38 7.75 -19.69
N TYR A 317 21.97 8.22 -20.86
CA TYR A 317 20.96 7.49 -21.63
C TYR A 317 21.58 6.21 -22.17
N HIS A 318 20.96 5.05 -21.97
CA HIS A 318 20.78 3.98 -22.98
C HIS A 318 19.75 2.96 -22.46
N TYR A 319 18.88 2.49 -23.36
CA TYR A 319 17.88 1.42 -23.19
C TYR A 319 16.97 1.45 -21.94
N ILE A 320 15.74 1.93 -22.14
CA ILE A 320 14.59 1.65 -21.26
C ILE A 320 13.76 0.56 -21.95
N ASN A 321 13.71 -0.64 -21.37
CA ASN A 321 12.74 -1.68 -21.72
C ASN A 321 12.38 -2.53 -20.47
N ASP A 322 11.23 -3.20 -20.52
CA ASP A 322 10.78 -4.30 -19.64
C ASP A 322 10.28 -4.04 -18.20
N HIS A 323 10.57 -2.90 -17.55
CA HIS A 323 9.75 -2.37 -16.41
C HIS A 323 9.44 -3.30 -15.20
N PHE A 324 10.39 -4.12 -14.77
CA PHE A 324 10.27 -4.96 -13.58
C PHE A 324 10.71 -4.21 -12.30
N LEU A 325 10.07 -3.07 -12.02
CA LEU A 325 10.52 -2.03 -11.09
C LEU A 325 10.27 -2.28 -9.59
N PHE A 326 11.22 -2.88 -8.86
CA PHE A 326 11.30 -2.79 -7.39
C PHE A 326 12.22 -1.61 -7.02
N ASP A 327 11.69 -0.58 -6.34
CA ASP A 327 12.46 0.58 -5.86
C ASP A 327 12.09 0.87 -4.40
N LYS A 328 12.97 1.53 -3.66
CA LYS A 328 12.66 2.08 -2.35
C LYS A 328 11.68 3.25 -2.52
N PRO A 329 10.53 3.25 -1.84
CA PRO A 329 9.49 4.26 -2.06
C PRO A 329 10.00 5.69 -1.82
N VAL A 330 10.21 6.43 -2.91
CA VAL A 330 10.49 7.88 -2.93
C VAL A 330 9.22 8.72 -2.98
N SER A 331 8.11 8.14 -3.44
CA SER A 331 6.85 8.87 -3.58
C SER A 331 6.35 9.35 -2.19
N PRO A 332 5.97 10.63 -2.05
CA PRO A 332 5.39 11.12 -0.80
C PRO A 332 4.05 10.42 -0.48
N LEU A 333 3.36 9.89 -1.49
CA LEU A 333 2.15 9.07 -1.29
C LEU A 333 2.44 7.80 -0.48
N LEU A 334 3.57 7.12 -0.75
CA LEU A 334 3.97 5.86 -0.10
C LEU A 334 4.71 6.09 1.22
N THR A 335 5.52 7.15 1.32
CA THR A 335 6.24 7.47 2.56
C THR A 335 5.33 8.05 3.65
N CYS A 336 4.40 8.95 3.31
CA CYS A 336 3.36 9.43 4.25
C CYS A 336 2.28 8.37 4.57
N ALA A 337 2.22 7.27 3.80
CA ALA A 337 1.44 6.08 4.13
C ALA A 337 2.21 5.06 5.01
N PHE A 338 3.40 5.43 5.52
CA PHE A 338 4.24 4.61 6.40
C PHE A 338 4.76 3.28 5.80
N MET A 339 4.64 3.09 4.48
CA MET A 339 4.99 1.83 3.80
C MET A 339 6.51 1.64 3.65
N ALA A 340 7.27 2.75 3.77
CA ALA A 340 8.73 2.80 3.70
C ALA A 340 9.48 2.29 4.96
N ARG A 341 8.76 1.95 6.04
CA ARG A 341 9.37 1.62 7.34
C ARG A 341 10.31 0.42 7.26
N ASP A 342 11.40 0.49 8.02
CA ASP A 342 12.43 -0.54 8.20
C ASP A 342 13.17 -0.98 6.91
N TRP A 343 13.06 -0.26 5.79
CA TRP A 343 13.62 -0.68 4.49
C TRP A 343 15.13 -1.01 4.55
N PRO A 344 15.60 -2.16 4.00
CA PRO A 344 14.89 -3.15 3.19
C PRO A 344 14.35 -4.38 3.96
N ASP A 345 14.20 -4.32 5.29
CA ASP A 345 13.83 -5.47 6.14
C ASP A 345 12.56 -6.18 5.64
N GLY A 346 12.67 -7.49 5.38
CA GLY A 346 11.59 -8.35 4.91
C GLY A 346 11.14 -8.13 3.46
N ARG A 347 11.92 -7.44 2.62
CA ARG A 347 11.59 -7.17 1.20
C ARG A 347 12.45 -8.01 0.26
N GLY A 348 11.86 -8.41 -0.86
CA GLY A 348 12.59 -9.09 -1.92
C GLY A 348 11.80 -9.38 -3.19
N LEU A 349 12.52 -9.99 -4.12
CA LEU A 349 12.04 -10.36 -5.46
C LEU A 349 12.13 -11.88 -5.63
N TRP A 350 11.07 -12.49 -6.16
CA TRP A 350 11.13 -13.82 -6.75
C TRP A 350 10.87 -13.73 -8.27
N HIS A 351 11.56 -14.54 -9.06
CA HIS A 351 11.20 -14.76 -10.47
C HIS A 351 11.44 -16.20 -10.90
N ASN A 352 10.69 -16.67 -11.90
CA ASN A 352 10.91 -17.95 -12.55
C ASN A 352 12.19 -17.94 -13.41
N ASN A 353 12.68 -19.12 -13.79
CA ASN A 353 13.91 -19.28 -14.57
C ASN A 353 13.86 -18.55 -15.94
N GLU A 354 12.67 -18.47 -16.55
CA GLU A 354 12.43 -17.78 -17.83
C GLU A 354 12.26 -16.25 -17.68
N LYS A 355 12.16 -15.73 -16.46
CA LYS A 355 11.84 -14.32 -16.14
C LYS A 355 10.50 -13.81 -16.73
N THR A 356 9.57 -14.73 -17.00
CA THR A 356 8.21 -14.48 -17.49
C THR A 356 7.16 -14.38 -16.38
N PHE A 357 7.49 -14.83 -15.16
CA PHE A 357 6.63 -14.77 -13.97
C PHE A 357 7.42 -14.31 -12.76
N LEU A 358 6.94 -13.28 -12.06
CA LEU A 358 7.66 -12.56 -11.00
C LEU A 358 6.73 -12.20 -9.85
N ILE A 359 7.28 -12.15 -8.64
CA ILE A 359 6.56 -11.78 -7.42
C ILE A 359 7.44 -10.83 -6.59
N TRP A 360 6.94 -9.63 -6.32
CA TRP A 360 7.53 -8.70 -5.35
C TRP A 360 6.92 -8.95 -3.97
N VAL A 361 7.73 -8.87 -2.92
CA VAL A 361 7.34 -9.20 -1.55
C VAL A 361 7.52 -7.96 -0.65
N ASN A 362 6.45 -7.61 0.10
CA ASN A 362 6.40 -6.50 1.07
C ASN A 362 6.74 -5.09 0.53
N GLU A 363 6.30 -4.81 -0.69
CA GLU A 363 6.47 -3.52 -1.39
C GLU A 363 5.22 -2.64 -1.16
N GLU A 364 4.39 -2.35 -2.18
CA GLU A 364 3.12 -1.63 -2.03
C GLU A 364 2.02 -2.46 -1.33
N ASP A 365 2.15 -3.79 -1.37
CA ASP A 365 1.23 -4.78 -0.84
C ASP A 365 2.07 -6.02 -0.41
N HIS A 366 1.49 -6.97 0.34
CA HIS A 366 2.24 -8.18 0.79
C HIS A 366 2.88 -8.91 -0.38
N THR A 367 2.14 -9.09 -1.48
CA THR A 367 2.67 -9.57 -2.76
C THR A 367 2.17 -8.74 -3.94
N ARG A 368 3.04 -8.44 -4.90
CA ARG A 368 2.67 -8.07 -6.28
C ARG A 368 3.02 -9.23 -7.20
N VAL A 369 2.02 -9.90 -7.76
CA VAL A 369 2.22 -11.00 -8.71
C VAL A 369 2.15 -10.46 -10.13
N ILE A 370 3.14 -10.78 -10.96
CA ILE A 370 3.34 -10.25 -12.30
C ILE A 370 3.61 -11.42 -13.27
N SER A 371 2.83 -11.51 -14.34
CA SER A 371 3.15 -12.33 -15.51
C SER A 371 3.38 -11.40 -16.70
N MET A 372 4.45 -11.60 -17.46
CA MET A 372 4.70 -10.81 -18.67
C MET A 372 5.64 -11.49 -19.65
N GLU A 373 5.54 -11.07 -20.90
CA GLU A 373 6.29 -11.59 -22.02
C GLU A 373 6.53 -10.52 -23.09
N LYS A 374 7.48 -10.77 -23.98
CA LYS A 374 7.70 -10.00 -25.21
C LYS A 374 6.81 -10.61 -26.28
N GLY A 375 6.08 -9.77 -27.02
CA GLY A 375 4.94 -10.22 -27.82
C GLY A 375 3.59 -10.02 -27.11
N GLY A 376 2.61 -10.87 -27.42
CA GLY A 376 1.19 -10.57 -27.29
C GLY A 376 0.28 -11.56 -26.55
N ASN A 377 0.79 -12.65 -25.96
CA ASN A 377 -0.03 -13.70 -25.35
C ASN A 377 -0.32 -13.41 -23.85
N MET A 378 -1.57 -13.62 -23.44
CA MET A 378 -2.10 -13.16 -22.14
C MET A 378 -2.64 -14.29 -21.24
N LYS A 379 -2.26 -15.55 -21.49
CA LYS A 379 -2.85 -16.73 -20.82
C LYS A 379 -1.88 -17.53 -19.92
N ARG A 380 -1.84 -17.25 -18.61
CA ARG A 380 -1.30 -18.16 -17.55
C ARG A 380 -2.17 -18.14 -16.27
N LYS A 381 -1.99 -19.10 -15.36
CA LYS A 381 -2.76 -19.32 -14.12
C LYS A 381 -1.96 -18.96 -12.85
N LEU A 382 -2.63 -18.91 -11.70
CA LEU A 382 -2.08 -18.48 -10.40
C LEU A 382 -2.44 -19.48 -9.28
N ILE A 383 -1.68 -19.49 -8.18
CA ILE A 383 -1.62 -20.56 -7.17
C ILE A 383 -2.38 -20.22 -5.87
N GLN A 384 -2.94 -21.26 -5.23
CA GLN A 384 -3.28 -21.29 -3.80
C GLN A 384 -2.77 -22.61 -3.18
N GLU A 385 -2.06 -22.58 -2.06
CA GLU A 385 -1.74 -23.78 -1.27
C GLU A 385 -1.37 -23.40 0.20
N ARG A 386 -1.52 -24.35 1.13
CA ARG A 386 -0.95 -24.36 2.51
C ARG A 386 -1.50 -23.39 3.56
N GLY A 387 -2.80 -23.52 3.87
CA GLY A 387 -3.36 -23.18 5.19
C GLY A 387 -3.46 -21.69 5.56
N TRP A 388 -2.84 -20.80 4.79
CA TRP A 388 -3.07 -19.37 4.82
C TRP A 388 -4.11 -18.98 3.77
N GLU A 389 -4.95 -18.01 4.10
CA GLU A 389 -5.93 -17.44 3.17
C GLU A 389 -5.43 -16.10 2.60
N PHE A 390 -5.92 -15.74 1.42
CA PHE A 390 -5.83 -14.35 0.96
C PHE A 390 -6.98 -13.53 1.55
N MET A 391 -6.71 -12.29 1.92
CA MET A 391 -7.75 -11.33 2.31
C MET A 391 -8.71 -11.13 1.14
N TRP A 392 -9.96 -11.59 1.28
CA TRP A 392 -10.98 -11.54 0.24
C TRP A 392 -12.38 -11.53 0.87
N ASN A 393 -13.30 -10.72 0.32
CA ASN A 393 -14.72 -10.78 0.63
C ASN A 393 -15.59 -10.51 -0.62
N GLU A 394 -16.88 -10.85 -0.53
CA GLU A 394 -17.82 -10.82 -1.67
C GLU A 394 -18.12 -9.40 -2.20
N HIS A 395 -17.94 -8.36 -1.37
CA HIS A 395 -18.27 -6.98 -1.73
C HIS A 395 -17.09 -6.21 -2.32
N LEU A 396 -15.86 -6.50 -1.87
CA LEU A 396 -14.64 -5.79 -2.26
C LEU A 396 -13.67 -6.65 -3.07
N GLY A 397 -13.94 -7.95 -3.26
CA GLY A 397 -12.99 -8.88 -3.88
C GLY A 397 -11.75 -9.07 -3.02
N TYR A 398 -10.58 -9.15 -3.66
CA TYR A 398 -9.30 -9.18 -2.96
C TYR A 398 -9.00 -7.84 -2.30
N ILE A 399 -8.68 -7.88 -1.01
CA ILE A 399 -8.32 -6.71 -0.21
C ILE A 399 -6.85 -6.39 -0.41
N LEU A 400 -6.56 -5.10 -0.63
CA LEU A 400 -5.22 -4.54 -0.80
C LEU A 400 -5.13 -3.17 -0.12
N THR A 401 -3.91 -2.69 0.07
CA THR A 401 -3.55 -1.51 0.89
C THR A 401 -4.22 -0.21 0.41
N CYS A 402 -4.31 -0.03 -0.90
CA CYS A 402 -4.90 1.16 -1.51
C CYS A 402 -6.29 0.81 -2.07
N PRO A 403 -7.38 1.55 -1.71
CA PRO A 403 -8.73 1.30 -2.20
C PRO A 403 -8.87 1.27 -3.73
N SER A 404 -7.97 1.93 -4.47
CA SER A 404 -7.96 1.84 -5.94
C SER A 404 -7.60 0.46 -6.50
N ASN A 405 -6.94 -0.40 -5.72
CA ASN A 405 -6.54 -1.76 -6.12
C ASN A 405 -7.53 -2.85 -5.66
N LEU A 406 -8.66 -2.53 -5.06
CA LEU A 406 -9.68 -3.51 -4.68
C LEU A 406 -10.27 -4.26 -5.88
N GLY A 407 -10.96 -5.37 -5.59
CA GLY A 407 -11.60 -6.24 -6.56
C GLY A 407 -10.63 -7.28 -7.09
N THR A 408 -10.23 -7.10 -8.33
CA THR A 408 -9.28 -7.98 -9.01
C THR A 408 -7.81 -7.74 -8.64
N GLY A 409 -7.49 -6.52 -8.15
CA GLY A 409 -6.12 -5.97 -8.14
C GLY A 409 -5.50 -5.72 -9.53
N LEU A 410 -6.20 -6.09 -10.60
CA LEU A 410 -5.58 -6.41 -11.87
C LEU A 410 -5.21 -5.15 -12.68
N ARG A 411 -3.98 -5.11 -13.16
CA ARG A 411 -3.54 -4.23 -14.25
C ARG A 411 -2.95 -5.11 -15.35
N ALA A 412 -3.78 -5.45 -16.32
CA ALA A 412 -3.34 -5.89 -17.62
C ALA A 412 -2.99 -4.65 -18.45
N GLY A 413 -1.90 -4.73 -19.21
CA GLY A 413 -1.48 -3.66 -20.12
C GLY A 413 -0.48 -4.13 -21.16
N VAL A 414 -0.27 -3.29 -22.16
CA VAL A 414 0.67 -3.49 -23.26
C VAL A 414 1.52 -2.24 -23.46
N HIS A 415 2.73 -2.43 -23.97
CA HIS A 415 3.52 -1.35 -24.56
C HIS A 415 3.18 -1.29 -26.05
N VAL A 416 2.43 -0.27 -26.47
CA VAL A 416 1.97 -0.11 -27.86
C VAL A 416 2.50 1.18 -28.49
N ARG A 417 3.00 1.07 -29.72
CA ARG A 417 3.51 2.18 -30.52
C ARG A 417 2.38 2.76 -31.38
N LEU A 418 2.05 4.04 -31.17
CA LEU A 418 0.89 4.72 -31.76
C LEU A 418 1.28 6.11 -32.33
N PRO A 419 2.14 6.18 -33.36
CA PRO A 419 2.71 7.43 -33.83
C PRO A 419 1.69 8.40 -34.45
N ASN A 420 0.64 7.93 -35.10
CA ASN A 420 -0.36 8.82 -35.68
C ASN A 420 -1.52 9.04 -34.70
N LEU A 421 -2.03 7.97 -34.07
CA LEU A 421 -3.19 8.05 -33.17
C LEU A 421 -2.88 8.89 -31.93
N SER A 422 -1.66 8.87 -31.40
CA SER A 422 -1.28 9.72 -30.25
C SER A 422 -1.37 11.23 -30.51
N LYS A 423 -1.35 11.63 -31.79
CA LYS A 423 -1.42 13.02 -32.26
C LYS A 423 -2.85 13.44 -32.62
N ASP A 424 -3.80 12.50 -32.71
CA ASP A 424 -5.22 12.78 -33.00
C ASP A 424 -5.95 13.28 -31.73
N PRO A 425 -6.68 14.41 -31.78
CA PRO A 425 -7.39 14.95 -30.60
C PRO A 425 -8.47 14.01 -30.04
N ARG A 426 -8.94 13.03 -30.82
CA ARG A 426 -9.93 12.03 -30.40
C ARG A 426 -9.34 10.96 -29.48
N PHE A 427 -8.02 10.78 -29.44
CA PHE A 427 -7.35 9.68 -28.73
C PHE A 427 -7.73 9.57 -27.25
N GLY A 428 -7.78 10.70 -26.52
CA GLY A 428 -8.23 10.71 -25.13
C GLY A 428 -9.66 10.16 -24.99
N LYS A 429 -10.57 10.63 -25.85
CA LYS A 429 -11.97 10.22 -25.81
C LYS A 429 -12.20 8.77 -26.24
N ILE A 430 -11.34 8.23 -27.11
CA ILE A 430 -11.31 6.80 -27.44
C ILE A 430 -10.93 5.99 -26.19
N LEU A 431 -9.85 6.35 -25.50
CA LEU A 431 -9.42 5.65 -24.28
C LEU A 431 -10.50 5.71 -23.17
N ASP A 432 -11.09 6.88 -22.92
CA ASP A 432 -12.17 7.07 -21.94
C ASP A 432 -13.35 6.14 -22.22
N ASN A 433 -13.82 6.11 -23.47
CA ASN A 433 -14.97 5.31 -23.88
C ASN A 433 -14.66 3.81 -23.81
N MET A 434 -13.42 3.39 -24.08
CA MET A 434 -12.96 2.01 -23.97
C MET A 434 -12.49 1.59 -22.57
N ARG A 435 -12.60 2.47 -21.56
CA ARG A 435 -12.18 2.22 -20.15
C ARG A 435 -10.68 1.92 -19.99
N LEU A 436 -9.87 2.45 -20.90
CA LEU A 436 -8.41 2.35 -20.90
C LEU A 436 -7.78 3.60 -20.27
N GLN A 437 -6.58 3.43 -19.72
CA GLN A 437 -5.71 4.52 -19.28
C GLN A 437 -4.36 4.43 -20.03
N LYS A 438 -3.80 5.59 -20.40
CA LYS A 438 -2.43 5.72 -20.92
C LYS A 438 -1.49 6.24 -19.84
N ARG A 439 -0.25 5.79 -19.84
CA ARG A 439 0.86 6.32 -19.01
C ARG A 439 2.12 6.48 -19.85
N GLY A 440 3.12 7.19 -19.32
CA GLY A 440 4.47 7.16 -19.87
C GLY A 440 5.07 5.76 -19.77
N THR A 441 6.12 5.50 -20.56
CA THR A 441 6.74 4.17 -20.67
C THR A 441 7.30 3.67 -19.34
N GLY A 442 7.92 4.54 -18.54
CA GLY A 442 8.40 4.25 -17.18
C GLY A 442 7.31 3.99 -16.13
N GLY A 443 6.03 4.09 -16.47
CA GLY A 443 4.92 3.98 -15.53
C GLY A 443 4.35 5.34 -15.10
N VAL A 444 3.80 5.41 -13.88
CA VAL A 444 2.85 6.46 -13.47
C VAL A 444 3.43 7.86 -13.32
N ASP A 445 4.71 7.95 -12.94
CA ASP A 445 5.40 9.22 -12.71
C ASP A 445 6.38 9.57 -13.85
N SER A 446 6.25 8.88 -14.99
CA SER A 446 7.15 9.03 -16.14
C SER A 446 6.52 9.82 -17.29
N ALA A 447 7.34 10.59 -17.99
CA ALA A 447 6.99 11.17 -19.28
C ALA A 447 7.02 10.10 -20.39
N THR A 448 6.22 10.28 -21.44
CA THR A 448 6.22 9.40 -22.61
C THR A 448 7.51 9.53 -23.41
N THR A 449 8.26 8.45 -23.58
CA THR A 449 9.45 8.42 -24.46
C THR A 449 9.04 8.13 -25.92
N GLY A 450 8.80 9.19 -26.69
CA GLY A 450 8.41 9.10 -28.10
C GLY A 450 6.99 8.55 -28.30
N ASP A 451 6.76 7.79 -29.37
CA ASP A 451 5.43 7.33 -29.79
C ASP A 451 4.93 6.05 -29.11
N THR A 452 5.53 5.63 -27.98
CA THR A 452 5.18 4.36 -27.28
C THR A 452 4.48 4.63 -25.94
N PHE A 453 3.38 3.92 -25.66
CA PHE A 453 2.53 4.13 -24.49
C PHE A 453 2.28 2.85 -23.70
N ASP A 454 2.29 2.96 -22.37
CA ASP A 454 1.71 1.96 -21.46
C ASP A 454 0.18 2.14 -21.49
N ILE A 455 -0.52 1.25 -22.21
CA ILE A 455 -1.97 1.20 -22.30
C ILE A 455 -2.49 0.05 -21.45
N SER A 456 -3.42 0.32 -20.54
CA SER A 456 -3.91 -0.67 -19.55
C SER A 456 -5.35 -0.44 -19.12
N ASN A 457 -5.98 -1.44 -18.48
CA ASN A 457 -7.32 -1.29 -17.92
C ASN A 457 -7.35 -0.23 -16.80
N ASN A 458 -8.37 0.64 -16.81
CA ASN A 458 -8.63 1.61 -15.75
C ASN A 458 -9.45 0.96 -14.60
N ASP A 459 -10.54 0.28 -14.97
CA ASP A 459 -11.46 -0.42 -14.05
C ASP A 459 -10.76 -1.60 -13.33
N ARG A 460 -11.13 -1.86 -12.06
CA ARG A 460 -10.49 -2.87 -11.17
C ARG A 460 -11.47 -3.65 -10.31
N LEU A 461 -12.51 -2.96 -9.83
CA LEU A 461 -13.62 -3.48 -9.05
C LEU A 461 -14.90 -3.52 -9.91
N GLY A 462 -15.84 -4.41 -9.58
CA GLY A 462 -17.12 -4.58 -10.30
C GLY A 462 -17.08 -5.28 -11.67
N LYS A 463 -15.91 -5.75 -12.13
CA LYS A 463 -15.71 -6.60 -13.32
C LYS A 463 -14.66 -7.66 -13.01
N SER A 464 -14.78 -8.86 -13.56
CA SER A 464 -13.85 -9.96 -13.27
C SER A 464 -12.50 -9.84 -13.99
N GLU A 465 -11.50 -10.63 -13.58
CA GLU A 465 -10.18 -10.65 -14.24
C GLU A 465 -10.30 -11.00 -15.73
N VAL A 466 -11.11 -12.00 -16.08
CA VAL A 466 -11.42 -12.35 -17.48
C VAL A 466 -12.06 -11.19 -18.23
N GLU A 467 -13.05 -10.49 -17.65
CA GLU A 467 -13.69 -9.33 -18.29
C GLU A 467 -12.70 -8.18 -18.50
N LEU A 468 -11.84 -7.87 -17.53
CA LEU A 468 -10.85 -6.80 -17.62
C LEU A 468 -9.74 -7.09 -18.64
N VAL A 469 -9.33 -8.35 -18.78
CA VAL A 469 -8.35 -8.75 -19.80
C VAL A 469 -8.97 -8.74 -21.19
N GLN A 470 -10.22 -9.22 -21.37
CA GLN A 470 -10.89 -9.14 -22.69
C GLN A 470 -11.13 -7.68 -23.11
N LEU A 471 -11.55 -6.81 -22.19
CA LEU A 471 -11.70 -5.37 -22.45
C LEU A 471 -10.38 -4.71 -22.90
N LEU A 472 -9.24 -5.12 -22.35
CA LEU A 472 -7.94 -4.68 -22.85
C LEU A 472 -7.65 -5.23 -24.26
N VAL A 473 -7.91 -6.52 -24.51
CA VAL A 473 -7.66 -7.15 -25.81
C VAL A 473 -8.46 -6.45 -26.92
N ASP A 474 -9.76 -6.26 -26.71
CA ASP A 474 -10.64 -5.58 -27.66
C ASP A 474 -10.23 -4.12 -27.84
N GLY A 475 -9.85 -3.46 -26.74
CA GLY A 475 -9.33 -2.09 -26.70
C GLY A 475 -8.06 -1.90 -27.52
N VAL A 476 -7.02 -2.70 -27.26
CA VAL A 476 -5.72 -2.62 -27.95
C VAL A 476 -5.86 -2.94 -29.44
N ASN A 477 -6.65 -3.96 -29.80
CA ASN A 477 -6.92 -4.28 -31.20
C ASN A 477 -7.62 -3.12 -31.95
N TYR A 478 -8.54 -2.40 -31.29
CA TYR A 478 -9.18 -1.20 -31.85
C TYR A 478 -8.20 -0.02 -32.02
N LEU A 479 -7.28 0.20 -31.07
CA LEU A 479 -6.24 1.22 -31.19
C LEU A 479 -5.29 0.92 -32.36
N ILE A 480 -4.93 -0.35 -32.57
CA ILE A 480 -4.10 -0.81 -33.69
C ILE A 480 -4.82 -0.64 -35.04
N ASP A 481 -6.13 -0.92 -35.12
CA ASP A 481 -6.93 -0.65 -36.32
C ASP A 481 -7.04 0.86 -36.63
N CYS A 482 -7.20 1.71 -35.61
CA CYS A 482 -7.17 3.16 -35.77
C CYS A 482 -5.81 3.66 -36.27
N GLU A 483 -4.70 3.19 -35.69
CA GLU A 483 -3.34 3.52 -36.13
C GLU A 483 -3.12 3.09 -37.60
N LYS A 484 -3.49 1.85 -37.95
CA LYS A 484 -3.44 1.33 -39.32
C LYS A 484 -4.28 2.12 -40.33
N LYS A 485 -5.37 2.76 -39.89
CA LYS A 485 -6.18 3.66 -40.74
C LYS A 485 -5.48 4.99 -40.96
N LEU A 486 -4.96 5.61 -39.90
CA LEU A 486 -4.20 6.85 -40.00
C LEU A 486 -2.92 6.68 -40.84
N GLU A 487 -2.20 5.54 -40.73
CA GLU A 487 -1.08 5.18 -41.62
C GLU A 487 -1.45 5.21 -43.12
N ARG A 488 -2.73 4.99 -43.46
CA ARG A 488 -3.26 5.01 -44.84
C ARG A 488 -4.01 6.30 -45.20
N GLY A 489 -3.96 7.33 -44.35
CA GLY A 489 -4.73 8.56 -44.52
C GLY A 489 -6.25 8.38 -44.42
N GLN A 490 -6.71 7.31 -43.77
CA GLN A 490 -8.13 7.00 -43.58
C GLN A 490 -8.64 7.53 -42.23
N ASP A 491 -9.87 8.05 -42.21
CA ASP A 491 -10.46 8.57 -40.97
C ASP A 491 -10.84 7.47 -39.96
N ILE A 492 -10.83 7.83 -38.68
CA ILE A 492 -11.14 6.96 -37.55
C ILE A 492 -12.42 7.43 -36.83
N LYS A 493 -13.07 6.52 -36.11
CA LYS A 493 -14.27 6.84 -35.33
C LYS A 493 -13.96 6.81 -33.84
N VAL A 494 -14.79 7.48 -33.06
CA VAL A 494 -14.81 7.31 -31.60
C VAL A 494 -15.77 6.15 -31.30
N PRO A 495 -15.37 5.11 -30.55
CA PRO A 495 -16.25 4.00 -30.20
C PRO A 495 -17.29 4.46 -29.17
N SER A 496 -18.44 3.79 -29.12
CA SER A 496 -19.46 4.04 -28.09
C SER A 496 -18.88 3.77 -26.68
N PRO A 497 -19.27 4.55 -25.65
CA PRO A 497 -18.83 4.29 -24.27
C PRO A 497 -19.25 2.89 -23.80
N ILE A 498 -18.31 2.13 -23.24
CA ILE A 498 -18.58 0.82 -22.66
C ILE A 498 -19.35 1.00 -21.34
N THR A 499 -20.52 0.36 -21.25
CA THR A 499 -21.36 0.34 -20.04
C THR A 499 -20.57 -0.20 -18.86
N GLN A 500 -20.51 0.56 -17.77
CA GLN A 500 -19.54 0.30 -16.70
C GLN A 500 -19.92 -0.88 -15.80
N PHE A 501 -21.20 -1.06 -15.51
CA PHE A 501 -21.74 -2.19 -14.75
C PHE A 501 -22.92 -2.79 -15.52
N ARG A 502 -23.15 -4.10 -15.38
CA ARG A 502 -24.38 -4.73 -15.83
C ARG A 502 -25.53 -4.20 -14.95
N LYS A 503 -26.69 -3.92 -15.56
CA LYS A 503 -27.92 -3.54 -14.84
C LYS A 503 -28.57 -4.78 -14.21
#